data_AF-A0A848HNL1-F1
#
_entry.id   AF-A0A848HNL1-F1
#
_cell.length_a   1.000
_cell.length_b   1.000
_cell.length_c   1.000
_cell.angle_alpha   90.00
_cell.angle_beta   90.00
_cell.angle_gamma   90.00
#
_symmetry.space_group_name_H-M   'P 1'
#
loop_
_entity.id
_entity.type
_entity.pdbx_description
1 polymer ?
#
loop_
_entity_poly.entity_id
_entity_poly.type
_entity_poly.pdbx_seq_one_letter_code
_entity_poly.pdbx_strand_id
1 'polypeptide(L)'
;MHPALVVGDCPADLGFPQIARPLTPEKLFMVMAALLARRADTMARIMASGLPFIPERRRRARLDMDLTDPAEYIMRRKSPPCGAVLIIDKGAAFRDHVARLVATRRMGVEWTDSAPAALRLCDETPVSVVMVNTAATGIDPYDLCSAIKRQDTGARIAVVLMVSCSYPYDTARARACGVRGLLDKPIPDRALVGALQRLLSLPA
;
A
#
# COMPACT_ATOMS: atom_id res chain seq x y z
N MET A 1 -4.55 -16.59 -7.33
CA MET A 1 -5.98 -16.84 -7.06
C MET A 1 -6.52 -15.75 -6.15
N HIS A 2 -7.43 -14.93 -6.64
CA HIS A 2 -8.04 -13.84 -5.88
C HIS A 2 -9.47 -14.27 -5.52
N PRO A 3 -9.83 -14.43 -4.23
CA PRO A 3 -11.21 -14.67 -3.88
C PRO A 3 -12.03 -13.46 -4.32
N ALA A 4 -13.11 -13.72 -5.06
CA ALA A 4 -14.05 -12.70 -5.50
C ALA A 4 -15.47 -13.11 -5.10
N LEU A 5 -16.33 -12.12 -4.94
CA LEU A 5 -17.76 -12.26 -4.64
C LEU A 5 -18.53 -11.45 -5.69
N VAL A 6 -19.50 -12.07 -6.32
CA VAL A 6 -20.43 -11.41 -7.24
C VAL A 6 -21.61 -10.86 -6.44
N VAL A 7 -21.93 -9.59 -6.63
CA VAL A 7 -23.06 -8.94 -5.94
C VAL A 7 -24.13 -8.55 -6.96
N GLY A 8 -25.36 -9.00 -6.73
CA GLY A 8 -26.49 -8.83 -7.64
C GLY A 8 -26.69 -10.04 -8.54
N ASP A 9 -27.62 -9.92 -9.49
CA ASP A 9 -27.92 -10.98 -10.44
C ASP A 9 -26.90 -10.96 -11.58
N CYS A 10 -26.09 -12.02 -11.66
CA CYS A 10 -25.21 -12.29 -12.78
C CYS A 10 -25.73 -13.53 -13.51
N PRO A 11 -26.17 -13.42 -14.77
CA PRO A 11 -26.66 -14.56 -15.54
C PRO A 11 -25.55 -15.49 -16.03
N ALA A 12 -24.27 -15.11 -15.88
CA ALA A 12 -23.12 -15.92 -16.25
C ALA A 12 -22.51 -16.59 -15.02
N ASP A 13 -22.17 -17.87 -15.13
CA ASP A 13 -21.37 -18.55 -14.11
C ASP A 13 -19.91 -18.10 -14.20
N LEU A 14 -19.52 -17.21 -13.28
CA LEU A 14 -18.16 -16.69 -13.18
C LEU A 14 -17.27 -17.56 -12.27
N GLY A 15 -17.77 -18.68 -11.74
CA GLY A 15 -17.04 -19.55 -10.81
C GLY A 15 -16.76 -18.93 -9.44
N PHE A 16 -17.43 -17.82 -9.11
CA PHE A 16 -17.32 -17.11 -7.84
C PHE A 16 -18.65 -17.17 -7.07
N PRO A 17 -18.62 -17.19 -5.72
CA PRO A 17 -19.84 -17.08 -4.91
C PRO A 17 -20.62 -15.81 -5.28
N GLN A 18 -21.94 -15.91 -5.28
CA GLN A 18 -22.84 -14.82 -5.62
C GLN A 18 -23.79 -14.51 -4.46
N ILE A 19 -23.99 -13.23 -4.16
CA ILE A 19 -25.04 -12.74 -3.25
C ILE A 19 -26.00 -11.84 -4.04
N ALA A 20 -27.28 -12.20 -4.03
CA ALA A 20 -28.36 -11.36 -4.55
C ALA A 20 -28.62 -10.14 -3.64
N ARG A 21 -29.17 -9.07 -4.21
CA ARG A 21 -29.61 -7.88 -3.44
C ARG A 21 -30.99 -8.14 -2.81
N PRO A 22 -31.31 -7.52 -1.65
CA PRO A 22 -30.50 -6.58 -0.88
C PRO A 22 -29.40 -7.25 -0.05
N LEU A 23 -28.25 -6.58 0.04
CA LEU A 23 -27.11 -7.02 0.85
C LEU A 23 -27.40 -6.76 2.33
N THR A 24 -27.48 -7.82 3.14
CA THR A 24 -27.47 -7.68 4.61
C THR A 24 -26.06 -7.91 5.15
N PRO A 25 -25.67 -7.23 6.26
CA PRO A 25 -24.37 -7.41 6.88
C PRO A 25 -24.06 -8.87 7.24
N GLU A 26 -25.05 -9.65 7.72
CA GLU A 26 -24.81 -11.05 8.10
C GLU A 26 -24.46 -11.91 6.88
N LYS A 27 -25.22 -11.76 5.78
CA LYS A 27 -24.98 -12.50 4.54
C LYS A 27 -23.60 -12.18 3.96
N LEU A 28 -23.23 -10.90 3.96
CA LEU A 28 -21.93 -10.46 3.47
C LEU A 28 -20.79 -11.01 4.33
N PHE A 29 -20.92 -10.94 5.66
CA PHE A 29 -19.91 -11.44 6.58
C PHE A 29 -19.68 -12.94 6.41
N MET A 30 -20.75 -13.74 6.32
CA MET A 30 -20.66 -15.18 6.12
C MET A 30 -19.91 -15.55 4.84
N VAL A 31 -20.22 -14.89 3.72
CA VAL A 31 -19.56 -15.18 2.45
C VAL A 31 -18.12 -14.69 2.43
N MET A 32 -17.83 -13.56 3.07
CA MET A 32 -16.45 -13.09 3.25
C MET A 32 -15.62 -14.04 4.10
N ALA A 33 -16.17 -14.57 5.20
CA ALA A 33 -15.49 -15.55 6.03
C ALA A 33 -15.15 -16.83 5.26
N ALA A 34 -16.09 -17.35 4.48
CA ALA A 34 -15.87 -18.52 3.63
C ALA A 34 -14.79 -18.28 2.56
N LEU A 35 -14.79 -17.09 1.93
CA LEU A 35 -13.78 -16.70 0.96
C LEU A 35 -12.38 -16.56 1.57
N LEU A 36 -12.28 -16.06 2.80
CA LEU A 36 -11.02 -15.97 3.55
C LEU A 36 -10.48 -17.36 3.91
N ALA A 37 -11.33 -18.26 4.41
CA ALA A 37 -10.94 -19.64 4.73
C ALA A 37 -10.43 -20.38 3.49
N ARG A 38 -11.19 -20.33 2.38
CA ARG A 38 -10.80 -20.97 1.11
C ARG A 38 -9.48 -20.44 0.56
N ARG A 39 -9.21 -19.13 0.73
CA ARG A 39 -7.93 -18.52 0.37
C ARG A 39 -6.79 -19.05 1.25
N ALA A 40 -7.00 -19.15 2.56
CA ALA A 40 -6.00 -19.67 3.49
C ALA A 40 -5.61 -21.12 3.13
N ASP A 41 -6.59 -21.99 2.89
CA ASP A 41 -6.35 -23.39 2.49
C ASP A 41 -5.58 -23.50 1.17
N THR A 42 -5.96 -22.68 0.19
CA THR A 42 -5.28 -22.63 -1.11
C THR A 42 -3.82 -22.16 -0.94
N MET A 43 -3.59 -21.16 -0.10
CA MET A 43 -2.24 -20.67 0.19
C MET A 43 -1.39 -21.75 0.89
N ALA A 44 -1.96 -22.45 1.87
CA ALA A 44 -1.27 -23.55 2.56
C ALA A 44 -0.86 -24.65 1.57
N ARG A 45 -1.74 -25.02 0.63
CA ARG A 45 -1.43 -25.99 -0.44
C ARG A 45 -0.31 -25.53 -1.38
N ILE A 46 -0.33 -24.27 -1.80
CA ILE A 46 0.73 -23.71 -2.67
C ILE A 46 2.08 -23.72 -1.92
N MET A 47 2.09 -23.28 -0.66
CA MET A 47 3.30 -23.31 0.17
C MET A 47 3.84 -24.73 0.35
N ALA A 48 2.96 -25.72 0.56
CA ALA A 48 3.35 -27.13 0.68
C ALA A 48 3.85 -27.73 -0.65
N SER A 49 3.41 -27.21 -1.79
CA SER A 49 3.81 -27.71 -3.12
C SER A 49 5.23 -27.32 -3.55
N GLY A 50 5.92 -26.46 -2.79
CA GLY A 50 7.28 -25.99 -3.12
C GLY A 50 7.37 -25.08 -4.35
N LEU A 51 6.26 -24.81 -5.03
CA LEU A 51 6.20 -23.87 -6.15
C LEU A 51 6.40 -22.43 -5.64
N PRO A 52 7.20 -21.61 -6.33
CA PRO A 52 7.39 -20.22 -5.94
C PRO A 52 6.05 -19.47 -6.01
N PHE A 53 5.57 -18.98 -4.86
CA PHE A 53 4.42 -18.11 -4.82
C PHE A 53 4.80 -16.75 -5.40
N ILE A 54 4.38 -16.48 -6.64
CA ILE A 54 4.51 -15.17 -7.26
C ILE A 54 3.26 -14.36 -6.87
N PRO A 55 3.33 -13.41 -5.93
CA PRO A 55 2.19 -12.57 -5.61
C PRO A 55 1.77 -11.80 -6.86
N GLU A 56 0.57 -12.09 -7.36
CA GLU A 56 0.00 -11.34 -8.46
C GLU A 56 -0.34 -9.92 -7.97
N ARG A 57 0.47 -8.94 -8.38
CA ARG A 57 0.35 -7.54 -7.96
C ARG A 57 -0.70 -6.74 -8.75
N ARG A 58 -1.46 -7.41 -9.63
CA ARG A 58 -2.42 -6.76 -10.52
C ARG A 58 -3.66 -6.33 -9.73
N ARG A 59 -3.99 -5.03 -9.79
CA ARG A 59 -5.16 -4.41 -9.14
C ARG A 59 -6.39 -4.30 -10.07
N ARG A 60 -6.28 -4.69 -11.34
CA ARG A 60 -7.38 -4.65 -12.33
C ARG A 60 -7.38 -5.94 -13.14
N ALA A 61 -8.57 -6.48 -13.42
CA ALA A 61 -8.76 -7.54 -14.40
C ALA A 61 -8.50 -6.97 -15.81
N ARG A 62 -7.72 -7.69 -16.62
CA ARG A 62 -7.60 -7.40 -18.05
C ARG A 62 -8.88 -7.88 -18.73
N LEU A 63 -9.58 -7.00 -19.41
CA LEU A 63 -10.65 -7.37 -20.36
C LEU A 63 -10.08 -7.59 -21.76
N ASP A 64 -8.83 -7.20 -21.94
CA ASP A 64 -7.98 -7.32 -23.09
C ASP A 64 -7.31 -8.69 -23.09
N MET A 65 -7.79 -9.55 -24.00
CA MET A 65 -7.20 -10.84 -24.36
C MET A 65 -5.71 -10.64 -24.65
N ASP A 66 -4.84 -11.35 -23.92
CA ASP A 66 -3.38 -11.16 -23.91
C ASP A 66 -2.77 -11.31 -25.32
N LEU A 67 -2.68 -10.19 -26.05
CA LEU A 67 -1.93 -10.07 -27.32
C LEU A 67 -0.52 -9.49 -27.10
N THR A 68 -0.19 -9.08 -25.87
CA THR A 68 1.11 -8.50 -25.55
C THR A 68 2.09 -9.59 -25.13
N ASP A 69 3.22 -9.69 -25.84
CA ASP A 69 4.32 -10.60 -25.51
C ASP A 69 4.76 -10.44 -24.03
N PRO A 70 4.84 -11.54 -23.25
CA PRO A 70 5.39 -11.53 -21.89
C PRO A 70 6.73 -10.79 -21.75
N ALA A 71 7.59 -10.81 -22.77
CA ALA A 71 8.88 -10.11 -22.78
C ALA A 71 8.70 -8.58 -22.72
N GLU A 72 7.77 -8.01 -23.48
CA GLU A 72 7.45 -6.58 -23.40
C GLU A 72 6.94 -6.19 -22.01
N TYR A 73 6.17 -7.08 -21.37
CA TYR A 73 5.67 -6.85 -20.03
C TYR A 73 6.79 -6.87 -18.98
N ILE A 74 7.76 -7.77 -19.13
CA ILE A 74 8.95 -7.83 -18.26
C ILE A 74 9.80 -6.57 -18.45
N MET A 75 9.96 -6.08 -19.69
CA MET A 75 10.67 -4.82 -19.94
C MET A 75 9.95 -3.60 -19.35
N ARG A 76 8.62 -3.59 -19.35
CA ARG A 76 7.81 -2.52 -18.70
C ARG A 76 7.75 -2.64 -17.18
N ARG A 77 8.15 -3.78 -16.59
CA ARG A 77 8.20 -3.94 -15.12
C ARG A 77 9.32 -3.06 -14.56
N LYS A 78 8.90 -1.92 -14.02
CA LYS A 78 9.79 -1.06 -13.22
C LYS A 78 10.29 -1.85 -12.00
N SER A 79 11.60 -1.83 -11.77
CA SER A 79 12.24 -2.45 -10.60
C SER A 79 11.59 -1.98 -9.29
N PRO A 80 11.58 -2.83 -8.25
CA PRO A 80 11.09 -2.45 -6.93
C PRO A 80 11.70 -1.13 -6.45
N PRO A 81 10.95 -0.29 -5.71
CA PRO A 81 11.53 0.88 -5.07
C PRO A 81 12.71 0.45 -4.19
N CYS A 82 13.89 1.02 -4.43
CA CYS A 82 15.09 0.81 -3.62
C CYS A 82 15.53 2.20 -3.14
N GLY A 83 15.33 2.47 -1.85
CA GLY A 83 15.55 3.79 -1.28
C GLY A 83 15.10 3.86 0.18
N ALA A 84 15.34 5.02 0.81
CA ALA A 84 15.05 5.27 2.21
C ALA A 84 13.54 5.43 2.49
N VAL A 85 13.19 5.29 3.77
CA VAL A 85 11.91 5.72 4.34
C VAL A 85 12.10 7.10 4.92
N LEU A 86 11.42 8.10 4.37
CA LEU A 86 11.39 9.46 4.92
C LEU A 86 10.16 9.65 5.80
N ILE A 87 10.37 10.08 7.04
CA ILE A 87 9.31 10.32 8.01
C ILE A 87 9.20 11.83 8.25
N ILE A 88 8.01 12.39 8.02
CA ILE A 88 7.67 13.75 8.40
C ILE A 88 6.84 13.70 9.69
N ASP A 89 7.46 14.05 10.82
CA ASP A 89 6.81 14.08 12.13
C ASP A 89 7.42 15.18 12.99
N LYS A 90 6.75 15.60 14.07
CA LYS A 90 7.22 16.62 15.01
C LYS A 90 8.46 16.23 15.84
N GLY A 91 8.88 14.97 15.76
CA GLY A 91 10.05 14.47 16.49
C GLY A 91 10.58 13.15 15.94
N ALA A 92 11.87 12.90 16.17
CA ALA A 92 12.59 11.77 15.59
C ALA A 92 12.29 10.40 16.23
N ALA A 93 11.55 10.34 17.35
CA ALA A 93 11.30 9.10 18.09
C ALA A 93 10.64 8.00 17.23
N PHE A 94 9.68 8.38 16.37
CA PHE A 94 9.05 7.42 15.45
C PHE A 94 10.04 6.91 14.41
N ARG A 95 10.94 7.76 13.92
CA ARG A 95 12.03 7.37 13.02
C ARG A 95 12.98 6.37 13.66
N ASP A 96 13.37 6.56 14.92
CA ASP A 96 14.24 5.61 15.61
C ASP A 96 13.56 4.25 15.82
N HIS A 97 12.26 4.25 16.09
CA HIS A 97 11.47 3.03 16.16
C HIS A 97 11.41 2.31 14.82
N VAL A 98 11.10 3.02 13.73
CA VAL A 98 11.08 2.45 12.37
C VAL A 98 12.47 1.92 11.98
N ALA A 99 13.54 2.67 12.27
CA ALA A 99 14.92 2.27 12.00
C ALA A 99 15.28 0.94 12.68
N ARG A 100 14.86 0.73 13.94
CA ARG A 100 15.05 -0.56 14.63
C ARG A 100 14.31 -1.70 13.93
N LEU A 101 13.07 -1.46 13.49
CA LEU A 101 12.27 -2.49 12.81
C LEU A 101 12.84 -2.90 11.44
N VAL A 102 13.50 -1.98 10.74
CA VAL A 102 14.06 -2.23 9.39
C VAL A 102 15.57 -2.45 9.37
N ALA A 103 16.23 -2.50 10.53
CA ALA A 103 17.69 -2.63 10.64
C ALA A 103 18.26 -3.84 9.87
N THR A 104 17.54 -4.96 9.86
CA THR A 104 17.94 -6.18 9.14
C THR A 104 17.84 -6.06 7.62
N ARG A 105 17.18 -5.02 7.10
CA ARG A 105 16.85 -4.86 5.67
C ARG A 105 17.71 -3.83 4.94
N ARG A 106 18.82 -3.35 5.55
CA ARG A 106 19.74 -2.33 4.99
C ARG A 106 19.03 -1.11 4.39
N MET A 107 17.94 -0.69 5.03
CA MET A 107 17.11 0.41 4.60
C MET A 107 17.40 1.66 5.44
N GLY A 108 17.73 2.77 4.78
CA GLY A 108 17.85 4.06 5.45
C GLY A 108 16.49 4.55 5.95
N VAL A 109 16.48 5.18 7.12
CA VAL A 109 15.31 5.90 7.64
C VAL A 109 15.73 7.31 7.97
N GLU A 110 15.11 8.27 7.29
CA GLU A 110 15.35 9.70 7.45
C GLU A 110 14.15 10.36 8.12
N TRP A 111 14.38 11.52 8.72
CA TRP A 111 13.35 12.29 9.41
C TRP A 111 13.52 13.78 9.17
N THR A 112 12.39 14.47 9.07
CA THR A 112 12.30 15.93 9.12
C THR A 112 10.97 16.35 9.74
N ASP A 113 10.94 17.56 10.29
CA ASP A 113 9.73 18.23 10.77
C ASP A 113 9.25 19.34 9.82
N SER A 114 9.87 19.45 8.64
CA SER A 114 9.70 20.59 7.73
C SER A 114 9.32 20.15 6.32
N ALA A 115 8.25 20.74 5.77
CA ALA A 115 7.81 20.47 4.40
C ALA A 115 8.86 20.85 3.34
N PRO A 116 9.51 22.04 3.38
CA PRO A 116 10.60 22.37 2.48
C PRO A 116 11.77 21.38 2.54
N ALA A 117 12.15 20.93 3.74
CA ALA A 117 13.21 19.94 3.91
C ALA A 117 12.79 18.57 3.35
N ALA A 118 11.52 18.17 3.53
CA ALA A 118 11.00 16.92 2.98
C ALA A 118 11.06 16.90 1.44
N LEU A 119 10.72 18.02 0.79
CA LEU A 119 10.82 18.16 -0.66
C LEU A 119 12.28 18.05 -1.12
N ARG A 120 13.19 18.78 -0.47
CA ARG A 120 14.63 18.69 -0.76
C ARG A 120 15.16 17.26 -0.61
N LEU A 121 14.83 16.56 0.47
CA LEU A 121 15.27 15.18 0.67
C LEU A 121 14.72 14.25 -0.42
N CYS A 122 13.49 14.45 -0.89
CA CYS A 122 12.93 13.65 -2.00
C CYS A 122 13.65 13.88 -3.35
N ASP A 123 14.30 15.04 -3.54
CA ASP A 123 15.08 15.36 -4.74
C ASP A 123 16.56 14.93 -4.60
N GLU A 124 17.14 15.11 -3.41
CA GLU A 124 18.57 14.91 -3.15
C GLU A 124 18.92 13.45 -2.79
N THR A 125 17.97 12.69 -2.22
CA THR A 125 18.21 11.31 -1.76
C THR A 125 17.25 10.32 -2.42
N PRO A 126 17.66 9.05 -2.61
CA PRO A 126 16.78 8.03 -3.13
C PRO A 126 15.75 7.65 -2.07
N VAL A 127 14.61 8.33 -2.06
CA VAL A 127 13.46 8.03 -1.19
C VAL A 127 12.50 7.06 -1.89
N SER A 128 12.05 6.03 -1.18
CA SER A 128 11.07 5.06 -1.70
C SER A 128 9.71 5.15 -1.02
N VAL A 129 9.69 5.52 0.26
CA VAL A 129 8.46 5.70 1.03
C VAL A 129 8.54 7.01 1.79
N VAL A 130 7.45 7.78 1.75
CA VAL A 130 7.26 8.95 2.60
C VAL A 130 6.09 8.68 3.54
N MET A 131 6.31 8.90 4.83
CA MET A 131 5.30 8.79 5.88
C MET A 131 5.04 10.16 6.49
N VAL A 132 3.84 10.72 6.31
CA VAL A 132 3.50 12.07 6.77
C VAL A 132 2.58 12.01 7.99
N ASN A 133 3.02 12.55 9.13
CA ASN A 133 2.17 12.72 10.30
C ASN A 133 1.13 13.81 10.06
N THR A 134 -0.16 13.48 10.16
CA THR A 134 -1.22 14.48 10.02
C THR A 134 -1.32 15.47 11.19
N ALA A 135 -0.64 15.19 12.30
CA ALA A 135 -0.51 16.11 13.44
C ALA A 135 0.81 16.91 13.44
N ALA A 136 1.57 16.91 12.34
CA ALA A 136 2.74 17.79 12.21
C ALA A 136 2.27 19.25 12.05
N THR A 137 2.70 20.13 12.96
CA THR A 137 2.30 21.54 12.97
C THR A 137 2.87 22.27 11.75
N GLY A 138 2.06 23.15 11.14
CA GLY A 138 2.51 23.97 10.00
C GLY A 138 2.65 23.22 8.68
N ILE A 139 2.19 21.97 8.61
CA ILE A 139 2.21 21.15 7.39
C ILE A 139 0.79 20.68 7.08
N ASP A 140 0.24 21.13 5.95
CA ASP A 140 -0.93 20.45 5.36
C ASP A 140 -0.43 19.17 4.67
N PRO A 141 -0.87 17.97 5.11
CA PRO A 141 -0.34 16.72 4.61
C PRO A 141 -0.73 16.47 3.14
N TYR A 142 -1.88 16.96 2.69
CA TYR A 142 -2.34 16.77 1.31
C TYR A 142 -1.54 17.64 0.34
N ASP A 143 -1.29 18.89 0.71
CA ASP A 143 -0.50 19.81 -0.10
C ASP A 143 0.95 19.33 -0.20
N LEU A 144 1.52 18.84 0.91
CA LEU A 144 2.85 18.22 0.91
C LEU A 144 2.88 16.95 0.03
N CYS A 145 1.90 16.06 0.14
CA CYS A 145 1.80 14.88 -0.74
C CYS A 145 1.75 15.28 -2.21
N SER A 146 0.95 16.29 -2.54
CA SER A 146 0.81 16.78 -3.90
C SER A 146 2.09 17.44 -4.41
N ALA A 147 2.83 18.15 -3.54
CA ALA A 147 4.12 18.75 -3.89
C ALA A 147 5.19 17.68 -4.14
N ILE A 148 5.31 16.68 -3.26
CA ILE A 148 6.20 15.53 -3.46
C ILE A 148 5.86 14.84 -4.78
N LYS A 149 4.57 14.63 -5.07
CA LYS A 149 4.12 13.95 -6.30
C LYS A 149 4.41 14.71 -7.59
N ARG A 150 4.67 16.03 -7.51
CA ARG A 150 5.02 16.87 -8.65
C ARG A 150 6.52 16.85 -9.00
N GLN A 151 7.38 16.35 -8.11
CA GLN A 151 8.81 16.18 -8.39
C GLN A 151 9.05 15.02 -9.37
N ASP A 152 10.15 15.08 -10.11
CA ASP A 152 10.54 14.08 -11.11
C ASP A 152 10.69 12.68 -10.48
N THR A 153 11.24 12.62 -9.26
CA THR A 153 11.37 11.38 -8.46
C THR A 153 10.05 10.98 -7.79
N GLY A 154 9.18 11.96 -7.54
CA GLY A 154 7.94 11.87 -6.76
C GLY A 154 6.91 10.86 -7.27
N ALA A 155 6.85 10.64 -8.59
CA ALA A 155 5.97 9.66 -9.19
C ALA A 155 6.21 8.24 -8.63
N ARG A 156 7.47 7.91 -8.28
CA ARG A 156 7.85 6.59 -7.75
C ARG A 156 7.71 6.47 -6.24
N ILE A 157 7.76 7.58 -5.52
CA ILE A 157 7.72 7.61 -4.05
C ILE A 157 6.35 7.15 -3.56
N ALA A 158 6.28 6.14 -2.70
CA ALA A 158 5.03 5.75 -2.08
C ALA A 158 4.73 6.66 -0.89
N VAL A 159 3.66 7.45 -0.95
CA VAL A 159 3.27 8.35 0.16
C VAL A 159 2.16 7.73 0.99
N VAL A 160 2.33 7.71 2.32
CA VAL A 160 1.36 7.22 3.30
C VAL A 160 1.16 8.25 4.41
N LEU A 161 -0.10 8.42 4.84
CA LEU A 161 -0.43 9.30 5.95
C LEU A 161 -0.47 8.53 7.28
N MET A 162 0.15 9.08 8.31
CA MET A 162 0.03 8.60 9.69
C MET A 162 -1.03 9.45 10.38
N VAL A 163 -2.25 8.92 10.47
CA VAL A 163 -3.46 9.68 10.77
C VAL A 163 -3.70 9.68 12.28
N SER A 164 -3.73 10.86 12.89
CA SER A 164 -4.14 11.04 14.29
C SER A 164 -5.66 10.91 14.44
N CYS A 165 -6.12 10.42 15.59
CA CYS A 165 -7.54 10.13 15.86
C CYS A 165 -8.50 11.30 15.54
N SER A 166 -8.11 12.54 15.81
CA SER A 166 -8.92 13.74 15.58
C SER A 166 -8.75 14.38 14.20
N TYR A 167 -7.93 13.80 13.32
CA TYR A 167 -7.68 14.39 12.01
C TYR A 167 -8.83 14.08 11.03
N PRO A 168 -9.49 15.08 10.43
CA PRO A 168 -10.59 14.87 9.50
C PRO A 168 -10.06 14.38 8.14
N TYR A 169 -9.80 13.07 8.03
CA TYR A 169 -9.25 12.49 6.82
C TYR A 169 -10.24 12.53 5.66
N ASP A 170 -9.88 13.26 4.60
CA ASP A 170 -10.59 13.29 3.33
C ASP A 170 -10.00 12.26 2.35
N THR A 171 -10.80 11.23 2.05
CA THR A 171 -10.40 10.14 1.14
C THR A 171 -10.28 10.60 -0.32
N ALA A 172 -11.13 11.54 -0.75
CA ALA A 172 -11.11 12.05 -2.12
C ALA A 172 -9.88 12.92 -2.34
N ARG A 173 -9.59 13.85 -1.40
CA ARG A 173 -8.38 14.68 -1.43
C ARG A 173 -7.11 13.84 -1.33
N ALA A 174 -7.07 12.85 -0.43
CA ALA A 174 -5.95 11.91 -0.32
C ALA A 174 -5.63 11.24 -1.67
N ARG A 175 -6.66 10.73 -2.34
CA ARG A 175 -6.50 10.05 -3.63
C ARG A 175 -6.04 11.01 -4.72
N ALA A 176 -6.59 12.23 -4.77
CA ALA A 176 -6.19 13.25 -5.72
C ALA A 176 -4.72 13.67 -5.55
N CYS A 177 -4.24 13.75 -4.30
CA CYS A 177 -2.85 14.08 -3.98
C CYS A 177 -1.89 12.88 -4.09
N GLY A 178 -2.34 11.73 -4.59
CA GLY A 178 -1.48 10.56 -4.82
C GLY A 178 -1.10 9.78 -3.57
N VAL A 179 -1.86 9.92 -2.47
CA VAL A 179 -1.67 9.11 -1.25
C VAL A 179 -2.00 7.64 -1.54
N ARG A 180 -1.08 6.75 -1.16
CA ARG A 180 -1.19 5.31 -1.42
C ARG A 180 -1.87 4.53 -0.29
N GLY A 181 -1.96 5.12 0.89
CA GLY A 181 -2.66 4.54 2.04
C GLY A 181 -2.48 5.38 3.29
N LEU A 182 -3.03 4.87 4.39
CA LEU A 182 -2.94 5.47 5.71
C LEU A 182 -2.57 4.43 6.76
N LEU A 183 -2.08 4.91 7.90
CA LEU A 183 -1.85 4.18 9.13
C LEU A 183 -2.44 5.00 10.28
N ASP A 184 -3.46 4.48 10.96
CA ASP A 184 -4.05 5.15 12.11
C ASP A 184 -3.11 5.08 13.32
N LYS A 185 -2.99 6.20 14.03
CA LYS A 185 -2.25 6.28 15.30
C LYS A 185 -3.16 5.82 16.46
N PRO A 186 -2.68 4.97 17.39
CA PRO A 186 -1.32 4.44 17.49
C PRO A 186 -1.04 3.35 16.44
N ILE A 187 0.16 3.40 15.84
CA ILE A 187 0.55 2.49 14.75
C ILE A 187 1.22 1.25 15.36
N PRO A 188 0.61 0.05 15.29
CA PRO A 188 1.23 -1.16 15.79
C PRO A 188 2.31 -1.67 14.82
N ASP A 189 3.40 -2.26 15.34
CA ASP A 189 4.55 -2.77 14.59
C ASP A 189 4.13 -3.68 13.42
N ARG A 190 3.15 -4.57 13.64
CA ARG A 190 2.62 -5.47 12.60
C ARG A 190 2.06 -4.70 11.40
N ALA A 191 1.35 -3.60 11.64
CA ALA A 191 0.73 -2.80 10.59
C ALA A 191 1.79 -1.97 9.85
N LEU A 192 2.77 -1.44 10.59
CA LEU A 192 3.91 -0.72 10.03
C LEU A 192 4.74 -1.62 9.11
N VAL A 193 5.17 -2.79 9.59
CA VAL A 193 5.96 -3.75 8.82
C VAL A 193 5.19 -4.22 7.59
N GLY A 194 3.91 -4.61 7.75
CA GLY A 194 3.07 -5.02 6.62
C GLY A 194 2.87 -3.91 5.58
N ALA A 195 2.73 -2.66 6.03
CA ALA A 195 2.66 -1.51 5.13
C ALA A 195 3.98 -1.33 4.37
N LEU A 196 5.12 -1.29 5.05
CA LEU A 196 6.43 -1.16 4.43
C LEU A 196 6.70 -2.28 3.42
N GLN A 197 6.45 -3.54 3.78
CA GLN A 197 6.57 -4.68 2.87
C GLN A 197 5.75 -4.51 1.60
N ARG A 198 4.48 -4.11 1.74
CA ARG A 198 3.56 -3.88 0.62
C ARG A 198 3.99 -2.72 -0.29
N LEU A 199 4.52 -1.64 0.28
CA LEU A 199 4.89 -0.43 -0.46
C LEU A 199 6.22 -0.61 -1.18
N LEU A 200 7.19 -1.21 -0.50
CA LEU A 200 8.55 -1.45 -0.97
C LEU A 200 8.69 -2.75 -1.75
N SER A 201 7.61 -3.53 -1.84
CA SER A 201 7.59 -4.81 -2.56
C SER A 201 8.52 -5.86 -1.96
N LEU A 202 8.81 -5.76 -0.66
CA LEU A 202 9.71 -6.67 0.03
C LEU A 202 9.08 -8.07 0.15
N PRO A 203 9.90 -9.14 0.14
CA PRO A 203 9.42 -10.47 0.48
C PRO A 203 8.84 -10.48 1.90
N ALA A 204 7.77 -11.25 2.05
CA ALA A 204 7.02 -11.44 3.30
C ALA A 204 7.92 -12.08 4.35
#